data_AF-A0A538P567-F1
#
_entry.id   AF-A0A538P567-F1
#
_cell.length_a   1.000
_cell.length_b   1.000
_cell.length_c   1.000
_cell.angle_alpha   90.00
_cell.angle_beta   90.00
_cell.angle_gamma   90.00
#
_symmetry.space_group_name_H-M   'P 1'
#
loop_
_entity.id
_entity.type
_entity.pdbx_description
1 polymer ?
#
loop_
_entity_poly.entity_id
_entity_poly.type
_entity_poly.pdbx_seq_one_letter_code
_entity_poly.pdbx_strand_id
1 'polypeptide(L)'
;ESKRILVDIDVFGTDPITAFEKAAKFSPHKAFTNFLYGYTTVLKTGGNVTDYVGMKMKETFDLRTSKIKRTTDSIGTLAEAYLTVTSVLGISLFTLYQTQAILTRSSSGMSSLFLFSFIAIPVI
;
A
#
# COMPACT_ATOMS: atom_id res chain seq x y z
N GLU A 1 -3.35 -3.29 25.11
CA GLU A 1 -2.52 -2.41 25.97
C GLU A 1 -3.33 -1.44 26.81
N SER A 2 -4.30 -0.71 26.27
CA SER A 2 -5.08 0.30 27.03
C SER A 2 -5.73 -0.26 28.31
N LYS A 3 -6.17 -1.53 28.32
CA LYS A 3 -6.68 -2.18 29.54
C LYS A 3 -5.62 -2.42 30.61
N ARG A 4 -4.35 -2.68 30.24
CA ARG A 4 -3.25 -2.82 31.22
C ARG A 4 -2.86 -1.46 31.80
N ILE A 5 -2.89 -0.40 30.98
CA ILE A 5 -2.62 0.97 31.42
C ILE A 5 -3.70 1.44 32.39
N LEU A 6 -4.98 1.18 32.11
CA LEU A 6 -6.09 1.51 33.01
C LEU A 6 -6.02 0.72 34.33
N VAL A 7 -5.67 -0.57 34.28
CA VAL A 7 -5.48 -1.37 35.49
C VAL A 7 -4.29 -0.86 36.33
N ASP A 8 -3.19 -0.43 35.71
CA ASP A 8 -2.07 0.15 36.46
C ASP A 8 -2.41 1.50 37.12
N ILE A 9 -3.31 2.29 36.53
CA ILE A 9 -3.75 3.57 37.10
C ILE A 9 -4.77 3.36 38.23
N ASP A 10 -5.79 2.54 38.00
CA ASP A 10 -6.88 2.31 38.97
C ASP A 10 -6.49 1.39 40.14
N VAL A 11 -5.56 0.44 39.94
CA VAL A 11 -5.19 -0.56 40.97
C VAL A 11 -3.94 -0.17 41.76
N PHE A 12 -2.96 0.53 41.15
CA PHE A 12 -1.70 0.87 41.83
C PHE A 12 -1.63 2.32 42.33
N GLY A 13 -2.68 3.15 42.11
CA GLY A 13 -2.69 4.55 42.56
C GLY A 13 -1.51 5.36 42.03
N THR A 14 -0.98 4.97 40.88
CA THR A 14 0.21 5.58 40.30
C THR A 14 -0.21 6.82 39.52
N ASP A 15 0.46 7.95 39.77
CA ASP A 15 0.18 9.21 39.08
C ASP A 15 0.10 8.97 37.55
N PRO A 16 -0.95 9.45 36.87
CA PRO A 16 -1.19 9.14 35.46
C PRO A 16 0.00 9.45 34.55
N ILE A 17 0.84 10.44 34.89
CA ILE A 17 2.06 10.77 34.14
C ILE A 17 3.09 9.63 34.25
N THR A 18 3.27 9.11 35.47
CA THR A 18 4.20 8.02 35.77
C THR A 18 3.73 6.69 35.17
N ALA A 19 2.41 6.45 35.12
CA ALA A 19 1.83 5.29 34.46
C ALA A 19 2.06 5.33 32.92
N PHE A 20 1.93 6.50 32.30
CA PHE A 20 2.23 6.66 30.86
C PHE A 20 3.73 6.48 30.54
N GLU A 21 4.65 6.94 31.39
CA GLU A 21 6.09 6.69 31.20
C GLU A 21 6.44 5.20 31.32
N LYS A 22 5.82 4.50 32.28
CA LYS A 22 6.00 3.06 32.44
C LYS A 22 5.45 2.30 31.23
N ALA A 23 4.27 2.67 30.74
CA ALA A 23 3.70 2.12 29.51
C ALA A 23 4.57 2.39 28.26
N ALA A 24 5.19 3.57 28.16
CA ALA A 24 6.11 3.91 27.07
C ALA A 24 7.37 3.02 27.08
N LYS A 25 7.89 2.70 28.27
CA LYS A 25 9.07 1.82 28.46
C LYS A 25 8.80 0.35 28.15
N PHE A 26 7.60 -0.15 28.43
CA PHE A 26 7.26 -1.57 28.28
C PHE A 26 6.54 -1.90 26.97
N SER A 27 6.15 -0.91 26.16
CA SER A 27 5.50 -1.18 24.88
C SER A 27 6.52 -1.53 23.78
N PRO A 28 6.30 -2.61 23.00
CA PRO A 28 7.21 -3.03 21.93
C PRO A 28 7.14 -2.15 20.68
N HIS A 29 6.15 -1.26 20.56
CA HIS A 29 5.93 -0.47 19.34
C HIS A 29 6.54 0.94 19.45
N LYS A 30 7.67 1.18 18.75
CA LYS A 30 8.41 2.46 18.79
C LYS A 30 7.55 3.71 18.54
N ALA A 31 6.56 3.64 17.65
CA ALA A 31 5.71 4.80 17.38
C ALA A 31 4.78 5.13 18.56
N PHE A 32 4.37 4.12 19.33
CA PHE A 32 3.51 4.30 20.49
C PHE A 32 4.32 4.84 21.68
N THR A 33 5.53 4.31 21.88
CA THR A 33 6.51 4.85 22.82
C THR A 33 6.82 6.33 22.55
N ASN A 34 7.08 6.70 21.30
CA ASN A 34 7.34 8.10 20.93
C ASN A 34 6.13 9.02 21.15
N PHE A 35 4.92 8.52 20.87
CA PHE A 35 3.69 9.26 21.15
C PHE A 35 3.52 9.52 22.65
N LEU A 36 3.70 8.49 23.50
CA LEU A 36 3.58 8.62 24.95
C LEU A 36 4.65 9.55 25.54
N TYR A 37 5.89 9.48 25.08
CA TYR A 37 6.94 10.41 25.53
C TYR A 37 6.61 11.85 25.14
N GLY A 38 6.18 12.11 23.90
CA GLY A 38 5.77 13.44 23.49
C GLY A 38 4.55 13.94 24.25
N TYR A 39 3.59 13.06 24.52
CA TYR A 39 2.40 13.37 25.34
C TYR A 39 2.77 13.78 26.77
N THR A 40 3.62 13.01 27.45
CA THR A 40 4.10 13.35 28.81
C THR A 40 4.92 14.64 28.83
N THR A 41 5.65 14.95 27.75
CA THR A 41 6.43 16.19 27.63
C THR A 41 5.51 17.41 27.55
N VAL A 42 4.52 17.37 26.65
CA VAL A 42 3.54 18.47 26.50
C VAL A 42 2.74 18.68 27.78
N LEU A 43 2.42 17.60 28.49
CA LEU A 43 1.73 17.66 29.76
C LEU A 43 2.61 18.29 30.87
N LYS A 44 3.91 17.94 30.94
CA LYS A 44 4.86 18.52 31.90
C LYS A 44 5.17 20.00 31.64
N THR A 45 5.16 20.44 30.39
CA THR A 45 5.40 21.84 30.02
C THR A 45 4.13 22.71 30.06
N GLY A 46 2.97 22.15 30.41
CA GLY A 46 1.70 22.87 30.48
C GLY A 46 1.12 23.27 29.12
N GLY A 47 1.56 22.61 28.04
CA GLY A 47 1.04 22.86 26.68
C GLY A 47 -0.32 22.19 26.42
N ASN A 48 -0.96 22.55 25.31
CA ASN A 48 -2.23 21.94 24.92
C ASN A 48 -2.01 20.52 24.38
N VAL A 49 -2.37 19.54 25.21
CA VAL A 49 -2.27 18.11 24.92
C VAL A 49 -3.19 17.71 23.75
N THR A 50 -4.37 18.32 23.66
CA THR A 50 -5.37 18.05 22.62
C THR A 50 -4.83 18.39 21.23
N ASP A 51 -4.12 19.51 21.11
CA ASP A 51 -3.48 19.93 19.85
C ASP A 51 -2.35 18.97 19.46
N TYR A 52 -1.55 18.52 20.43
CA TYR A 52 -0.49 17.53 20.19
C TYR A 52 -1.04 16.20 19.67
N VAL A 53 -2.10 15.69 20.31
CA VAL A 53 -2.75 14.44 19.88
C VAL A 53 -3.33 14.58 18.47
N GLY A 54 -4.02 15.70 18.19
CA GLY A 54 -4.57 15.98 16.86
C GLY A 54 -3.49 16.06 15.79
N MET A 55 -2.39 16.76 16.07
CA MET A 55 -1.24 16.87 15.17
C MET A 55 -0.60 15.50 14.90
N LYS A 56 -0.33 14.70 15.95
CA LYS A 56 0.30 13.38 15.79
C LYS A 56 -0.61 12.39 15.06
N MET A 57 -1.92 12.49 15.28
CA MET A 57 -2.91 11.69 14.56
C MET A 57 -2.90 12.03 13.07
N LYS A 58 -2.90 13.32 12.72
CA LYS A 58 -2.81 13.79 11.33
C LYS A 58 -1.53 13.33 10.66
N GLU A 59 -0.37 13.50 11.31
CA GLU A 59 0.92 13.03 10.81
C GLU A 59 0.89 11.52 10.50
N THR A 60 0.35 10.71 11.42
CA THR A 60 0.25 9.26 11.22
C THR A 60 -0.69 8.89 10.07
N PHE A 61 -1.79 9.63 9.92
CA PHE A 61 -2.76 9.42 8.86
C PHE A 61 -2.19 9.82 7.49
N ASP A 62 -1.50 10.95 7.40
CA ASP A 62 -0.85 11.43 6.19
C ASP A 62 0.26 10.47 5.73
N LEU A 63 1.07 9.94 6.67
CA LEU A 63 2.08 8.92 6.38
C LEU A 63 1.46 7.64 5.80
N ARG A 64 0.34 7.18 6.39
CA ARG A 64 -0.38 6.00 5.89
C ARG A 64 -1.00 6.24 4.52
N THR A 65 -1.63 7.40 4.33
CA THR A 65 -2.23 7.81 3.06
C THR A 65 -1.17 7.90 1.95
N SER A 66 -0.01 8.48 2.26
CA SER A 66 1.13 8.53 1.34
C SER A 66 1.64 7.14 0.97
N LYS A 67 1.73 6.22 1.94
CA LYS A 67 2.14 4.83 1.68
C LYS A 67 1.13 4.10 0.78
N ILE A 68 -0.16 4.28 1.04
CA ILE A 68 -1.23 3.72 0.19
C ILE A 68 -1.11 4.28 -1.22
N LYS A 69 -0.99 5.61 -1.36
CA LYS A 69 -0.83 6.27 -2.66
C LYS A 69 0.36 5.73 -3.45
N ARG A 70 1.54 5.62 -2.82
CA ARG A 70 2.73 5.04 -3.46
C ARG A 70 2.53 3.60 -3.92
N THR A 71 1.79 2.82 -3.14
CA THR A 71 1.47 1.42 -3.49
C THR A 71 0.55 1.38 -4.70
N THR A 72 -0.48 2.23 -4.73
CA THR A 72 -1.39 2.39 -5.87
C THR A 72 -0.65 2.85 -7.13
N ASP A 73 0.22 3.85 -7.00
CA ASP A 73 1.02 4.36 -8.13
C ASP A 73 1.90 3.24 -8.71
N SER A 74 2.53 2.43 -7.85
CA SER A 74 3.37 1.30 -8.28
C SER A 74 2.54 0.22 -8.99
N ILE A 75 1.33 -0.08 -8.51
CA ILE A 75 0.41 -1.02 -9.18
C ILE A 75 -0.02 -0.47 -10.54
N GLY A 76 -0.28 0.85 -10.63
CA GLY A 76 -0.59 1.52 -11.88
C GLY A 76 0.54 1.38 -12.91
N THR A 77 1.78 1.63 -12.51
CA THR A 77 2.96 1.46 -13.37
C THR A 77 3.13 0.01 -13.85
N LEU A 78 2.92 -0.98 -12.97
CA LEU A 78 2.99 -2.39 -13.37
C LEU A 78 1.87 -2.78 -14.34
N ALA A 79 0.66 -2.28 -14.13
CA ALA A 79 -0.47 -2.52 -15.04
C ALA A 79 -0.24 -1.90 -16.41
N GLU A 80 0.28 -0.67 -16.48
CA GLU A 80 0.62 0.00 -17.73
C GLU A 80 1.73 -0.74 -18.49
N ALA A 81 2.78 -1.18 -17.78
CA ALA A 81 3.85 -1.98 -18.36
C ALA A 81 3.32 -3.32 -18.92
N TYR A 82 2.46 -4.01 -18.16
CA TYR A 82 1.82 -5.26 -18.60
C TYR A 82 0.98 -5.05 -19.87
N LEU A 83 0.12 -4.03 -19.90
CA LEU A 83 -0.70 -3.70 -21.06
C LEU A 83 0.16 -3.35 -22.28
N THR A 84 1.22 -2.57 -22.09
CA THR A 84 2.12 -2.16 -23.17
C THR A 84 2.84 -3.37 -23.77
N VAL A 85 3.46 -4.22 -22.94
CA VAL A 85 4.16 -5.42 -23.40
C VAL A 85 3.20 -6.38 -24.12
N THR A 86 2.05 -6.63 -23.51
CA THR A 86 1.03 -7.53 -24.06
C THR A 86 0.51 -7.03 -25.40
N SER A 87 0.24 -5.73 -25.53
CA SER A 87 -0.21 -5.10 -26.78
C SER A 87 0.85 -5.19 -27.88
N VAL A 88 2.12 -4.88 -27.58
CA VAL A 88 3.21 -4.98 -28.55
C VAL A 88 3.41 -6.42 -29.03
N LEU A 89 3.35 -7.39 -28.12
CA LEU A 89 3.41 -8.81 -28.47
C LEU A 89 2.20 -9.24 -29.31
N GLY A 90 0.99 -8.86 -28.94
CA GLY A 90 -0.22 -9.18 -29.69
C GLY A 90 -0.18 -8.63 -31.12
N ILE A 91 0.19 -7.36 -31.28
CA ILE A 91 0.27 -6.71 -32.60
C ILE A 91 1.38 -7.33 -33.45
N SER A 92 2.55 -7.60 -32.88
CA SER A 92 3.66 -8.19 -33.63
C SER A 92 3.37 -9.62 -34.07
N LEU A 93 2.76 -10.45 -33.23
CA LEU A 93 2.32 -11.79 -33.63
C LEU A 93 1.24 -11.71 -34.69
N PHE A 94 0.26 -10.80 -34.54
CA PHE A 94 -0.79 -10.61 -35.53
C PHE A 94 -0.22 -10.28 -36.92
N THR A 95 0.73 -9.35 -37.02
CA THR A 95 1.33 -8.98 -38.30
C THR A 95 2.14 -10.13 -38.91
N LEU A 96 2.86 -10.91 -38.09
CA LEU A 96 3.59 -12.09 -38.57
C LEU A 96 2.66 -13.14 -39.18
N TYR A 97 1.56 -13.50 -38.51
CA TYR A 97 0.59 -14.45 -39.06
C TYR A 97 -0.09 -13.91 -40.33
N GLN A 98 -0.34 -12.59 -40.38
CA GLN A 98 -0.89 -11.95 -41.58
C GLN A 98 0.07 -12.08 -42.76
N THR A 99 1.36 -11.81 -42.56
CA THR A 99 2.37 -11.96 -43.61
C THR A 99 2.49 -13.42 -44.07
N GLN A 100 2.48 -14.39 -43.14
CA GLN A 100 2.54 -15.82 -43.47
C GLN A 100 1.36 -16.28 -44.33
N ALA A 101 0.15 -15.80 -44.05
CA ALA A 101 -1.03 -16.14 -44.84
C ALA A 101 -0.97 -15.58 -46.26
N ILE A 102 -0.49 -14.34 -46.41
CA ILE A 102 -0.32 -13.70 -47.71
C ILE A 102 0.76 -14.41 -48.54
N LEU A 103 1.89 -14.76 -47.92
CA LEU A 103 3.01 -15.41 -48.62
C LEU A 103 2.67 -16.82 -49.07
N THR A 104 2.07 -17.62 -48.20
CA THR A 104 1.80 -19.04 -48.49
C THR A 104 0.67 -19.21 -49.49
N ARG A 105 -0.28 -18.26 -49.58
CA ARG A 105 -1.47 -18.32 -50.47
C ARG A 105 -2.24 -19.65 -50.36
N SER A 106 -2.12 -20.32 -49.21
CA SER A 106 -2.71 -21.63 -48.95
C SER A 106 -3.88 -21.50 -47.97
N SER A 107 -4.77 -22.48 -48.02
CA SER A 107 -5.82 -22.66 -47.01
C SER A 107 -5.26 -22.80 -45.59
N SER A 108 -4.04 -23.35 -45.44
CA SER A 108 -3.38 -23.47 -44.13
C SER A 108 -2.95 -22.12 -43.54
N GLY A 109 -2.45 -21.20 -44.38
CA GLY A 109 -2.10 -19.84 -43.94
C GLY A 109 -3.35 -19.07 -43.46
N MET A 110 -4.44 -19.16 -44.23
CA MET A 110 -5.72 -18.56 -43.84
C MET A 110 -6.31 -19.17 -42.56
N SER A 111 -6.20 -20.50 -42.40
CA SER A 111 -6.66 -21.19 -41.18
C SER A 111 -5.86 -20.77 -39.94
N SER A 112 -4.54 -20.57 -40.08
CA SER A 112 -3.69 -20.11 -38.98
C SER A 112 -4.04 -18.70 -38.49
N LEU A 113 -4.46 -17.82 -39.40
CA LEU A 113 -4.98 -16.50 -39.07
C LEU A 113 -6.28 -16.53 -38.30
N PHE A 114 -7.24 -17.35 -38.74
CA PHE A 114 -8.51 -17.49 -38.04
C PHE A 114 -8.30 -18.05 -36.63
N LEU A 115 -7.42 -19.03 -36.46
CA LEU A 115 -7.06 -19.56 -35.14
C LEU A 115 -6.45 -18.48 -34.24
N PHE A 116 -5.52 -17.67 -34.75
CA PHE A 116 -4.94 -16.57 -33.98
C PHE A 116 -5.99 -15.51 -33.60
N SER A 117 -6.85 -15.10 -34.52
CA SER A 117 -7.87 -14.07 -34.26
C SER A 117 -8.93 -14.52 -33.27
N PHE A 118 -9.40 -15.78 -33.35
CA PHE A 118 -10.50 -16.27 -32.51
C PHE A 118 -10.04 -16.89 -31.19
N ILE A 119 -8.78 -17.32 -31.07
CA ILE A 119 -8.28 -17.97 -29.85
C ILE A 119 -7.18 -17.14 -29.20
N ALA A 120 -6.16 -16.69 -29.95
CA ALA A 120 -5.01 -16.03 -29.33
C ALA A 120 -5.34 -14.63 -28.81
N ILE A 121 -6.11 -13.82 -29.56
CA ILE A 121 -6.53 -12.47 -29.12
C ILE A 121 -7.40 -12.50 -27.84
N PRO A 122 -8.45 -13.32 -27.71
CA PRO A 122 -9.26 -13.33 -26.49
C PRO A 122 -8.59 -14.01 -25.28
N VAL A 123 -7.51 -14.77 -25.49
CA VAL A 123 -6.72 -15.40 -24.41
C VAL A 123 -5.69 -14.45 -23.80
N ILE A 124 -5.28 -13.43 -24.56
CA ILE A 124 -4.32 -12.39 -24.19
C ILE A 124 -5.03 -11.21 -23.51
#